data_AF-A0A447MVX1-F1
#
_entry.id   AF-A0A447MVX1-F1
#
_cell.length_a   1.000
_cell.length_b   1.000
_cell.length_c   1.000
_cell.angle_alpha   90.00
_cell.angle_beta   90.00
_cell.angle_gamma   90.00
#
_symmetry.space_group_name_H-M   'P 1'
#
loop_
_entity.id
_entity.type
_entity.pdbx_description
1 polymer ?
#
loop_
_entity_poly.entity_id
_entity_poly.type
_entity_poly.pdbx_seq_one_letter_code
_entity_poly.pdbx_strand_id
1 'polypeptide(L)'
;MSRLENELAIRLLQRTSRGVTPTNAGLAFYSQAQLALRHADDAILAAREARLSGHVSVGMAPSTASILGIPFIHAMQENYADVRLHVVEKLVR
;
A
#
# COMPACT_ATOMS: atom_id res chain seq x y z
N MET A 1 -8.62 -25.72 5.08
CA MET A 1 -8.05 -25.95 6.43
C MET A 1 -6.96 -27.01 6.44
N SER A 2 -7.16 -28.15 5.78
CA SER A 2 -6.13 -29.21 5.68
C SER A 2 -4.79 -28.73 5.13
N ARG A 3 -4.78 -27.83 4.14
CA ARG A 3 -3.54 -27.30 3.57
C ARG A 3 -2.62 -26.61 4.60
N LEU A 4 -3.16 -25.70 5.40
CA LEU A 4 -2.40 -24.98 6.43
C LEU A 4 -1.91 -25.93 7.53
N GLU A 5 -2.78 -26.83 8.01
CA GLU A 5 -2.39 -27.84 8.99
C GLU A 5 -1.31 -28.79 8.45
N ASN A 6 -1.36 -29.14 7.16
CA ASN A 6 -0.37 -29.97 6.50
C ASN A 6 0.97 -29.25 6.34
N GLU A 7 0.95 -27.98 5.94
CA GLU A 7 2.15 -27.15 5.83
C GLU A 7 2.83 -26.94 7.20
N LEU A 8 2.04 -26.78 8.26
CA LEU A 8 2.55 -26.64 9.62
C LEU A 8 2.89 -27.98 10.30
N ALA A 9 2.45 -29.11 9.72
CA ALA A 9 2.44 -30.42 10.35
C ALA A 9 1.78 -30.45 11.75
N ILE A 10 0.80 -29.56 11.98
CA ILE A 10 0.14 -29.36 13.29
C ILE A 10 -1.38 -29.30 13.10
N ARG A 11 -2.12 -30.02 13.96
CA ARG A 11 -3.59 -29.91 14.04
C ARG A 11 -3.99 -28.65 14.80
N LEU A 12 -4.63 -27.73 14.11
CA LEU A 12 -5.17 -26.49 14.66
C LEU A 12 -6.64 -26.67 15.06
N LEU A 13 -7.37 -27.57 14.42
CA LEU A 13 -8.76 -27.88 14.72
C LEU A 13 -8.98 -29.37 15.02
N GLN A 14 -9.98 -29.64 15.84
CA GLN A 14 -10.46 -30.98 16.16
C GLN A 14 -11.97 -31.09 15.92
N ARG A 15 -12.39 -32.25 15.43
CA ARG A 15 -13.81 -32.58 15.27
C ARG A 15 -14.36 -33.17 16.56
N THR A 16 -15.54 -32.73 16.93
CA THR A 16 -16.33 -33.22 18.06
C THR A 16 -17.71 -33.61 17.57
N SER A 17 -18.49 -34.35 18.37
CA SER A 17 -19.87 -34.70 18.03
C SER A 17 -20.80 -33.49 17.85
N ARG A 18 -20.38 -32.30 18.32
CA ARG A 18 -21.14 -31.04 18.23
C ARG A 18 -20.59 -30.07 17.19
N GLY A 19 -19.59 -30.47 16.40
CA GLY A 19 -18.97 -29.60 15.40
C GLY A 19 -17.45 -29.54 15.53
N VAL A 20 -16.85 -28.41 15.19
CA VAL A 20 -15.39 -28.24 15.12
C VAL A 20 -14.94 -27.22 16.15
N THR A 21 -13.90 -27.56 16.91
CA THR A 21 -13.32 -26.67 17.92
C THR A 21 -11.82 -26.49 17.68
N PRO A 22 -11.23 -25.36 18.10
CA PRO A 22 -9.78 -25.20 18.03
C PRO A 22 -9.08 -26.12 19.03
N THR A 23 -7.86 -26.53 18.69
CA THR A 23 -6.90 -27.12 19.63
C THR A 23 -6.18 -26.01 20.40
N ASN A 24 -5.38 -26.35 21.41
CA ASN A 24 -4.53 -25.37 22.08
C ASN A 24 -3.54 -24.70 21.10
N ALA A 25 -2.98 -25.49 20.18
CA ALA A 25 -2.14 -24.97 19.10
C ALA A 25 -2.94 -24.06 18.16
N GLY A 26 -4.20 -24.42 17.86
CA GLY A 26 -5.13 -23.58 17.11
C GLY A 26 -5.39 -22.23 17.75
N LEU A 27 -5.61 -22.18 19.07
CA LEU A 27 -5.81 -20.93 19.81
C LEU A 27 -4.55 -20.05 19.81
N ALA A 28 -3.38 -20.64 20.06
CA ALA A 28 -2.11 -19.92 20.02
C ALA A 28 -1.81 -19.37 18.62
N PHE A 29 -2.01 -20.20 17.59
CA PHE A 29 -1.84 -19.80 16.19
C PHE A 29 -2.82 -18.68 15.82
N TYR A 30 -4.09 -18.79 16.22
CA TYR A 30 -5.12 -17.80 15.90
C TYR A 30 -4.75 -16.40 16.41
N SER A 31 -4.26 -16.29 17.65
CA SER A 31 -3.82 -15.01 18.21
C SER A 31 -2.70 -14.37 17.36
N GLN A 32 -1.70 -15.15 16.97
CA GLN A 32 -0.58 -14.66 16.16
C GLN A 32 -1.01 -14.34 14.72
N ALA A 33 -1.86 -15.17 14.13
CA ALA A 33 -2.39 -14.95 12.78
C ALA A 33 -3.21 -13.65 12.70
N GLN A 34 -4.00 -13.33 13.73
CA GLN A 34 -4.73 -12.07 13.79
C GLN A 34 -3.78 -10.86 13.84
N LEU A 35 -2.66 -10.94 14.56
CA LEU A 35 -1.66 -9.87 14.56
C LEU A 35 -1.03 -9.72 13.17
N ALA A 36 -0.61 -10.83 12.55
CA ALA A 36 0.01 -10.82 11.24
C ALA A 36 -0.90 -10.21 10.16
N LEU A 37 -2.20 -10.53 10.19
CA LEU A 37 -3.18 -9.93 9.29
C LEU A 37 -3.32 -8.42 9.49
N ARG A 38 -3.41 -7.95 10.75
CA ARG A 38 -3.43 -6.51 11.04
C ARG A 38 -2.16 -5.81 10.54
N HIS A 39 -0.99 -6.41 10.77
CA HIS A 39 0.26 -5.85 10.27
C HIS A 39 0.32 -5.80 8.74
N ALA A 40 -0.24 -6.80 8.05
CA ALA A 40 -0.34 -6.77 6.60
C ALA A 40 -1.26 -5.64 6.12
N ASP A 41 -2.41 -5.45 6.78
CA ASP A 41 -3.33 -4.35 6.49
C ASP A 41 -2.67 -2.98 6.73
N ASP A 42 -1.99 -2.81 7.86
CA ASP A 42 -1.25 -1.60 8.21
C ASP A 42 -0.14 -1.31 7.19
N ALA A 43 0.58 -2.33 6.73
CA ALA A 43 1.61 -2.19 5.71
C ALA A 43 1.03 -1.75 4.35
N ILE A 44 -0.13 -2.28 3.97
CA ILE A 44 -0.86 -1.85 2.76
C ILE A 44 -1.28 -0.39 2.90
N LEU A 45 -1.80 0.01 4.06
CA LEU A 45 -2.18 1.39 4.33
C LEU A 45 -0.96 2.33 4.25
N ALA A 46 0.13 1.99 4.94
CA ALA A 46 1.36 2.77 4.91
C ALA A 46 1.92 2.92 3.49
N ALA A 47 1.88 1.86 2.67
CA ALA A 47 2.29 1.93 1.28
C ALA A 47 1.38 2.85 0.43
N ARG A 48 0.07 2.87 0.71
CA ARG A 48 -0.87 3.79 0.05
C ARG A 48 -0.66 5.23 0.49
N GLU A 49 -0.37 5.45 1.76
CA GLU A 49 -0.09 6.77 2.35
C GLU A 49 1.27 7.31 1.92
N ALA A 50 2.24 6.44 1.63
CA ALA A 50 3.52 6.80 1.01
C ALA A 50 3.38 7.26 -0.46
N ARG A 51 2.17 7.65 -0.91
CA ARG A 51 1.92 8.27 -2.21
C ARG A 51 2.93 9.41 -2.42
N LEU A 52 3.35 9.57 -3.68
CA LEU A 52 4.26 10.64 -4.11
C LEU A 52 3.82 11.97 -3.51
N SER A 53 4.68 12.52 -2.64
CA SER A 53 4.44 13.74 -1.89
C SER A 53 5.74 14.53 -1.75
N GLY A 54 5.63 15.83 -1.48
CA GLY A 54 6.79 16.72 -1.32
C GLY A 54 6.97 17.73 -2.45
N HIS A 55 8.14 18.40 -2.50
CA HIS A 55 8.39 19.47 -3.47
C HIS A 55 9.10 18.92 -4.72
N VAL A 56 8.51 19.15 -5.89
CA VAL A 56 9.09 18.77 -7.17
C VAL A 56 9.28 20.02 -8.02
N SER A 57 10.49 20.25 -8.51
CA SER A 57 10.77 21.32 -9.48
C SER A 57 10.90 20.76 -10.88
N VAL A 58 10.12 21.29 -11.82
CA VAL A 58 10.14 20.86 -13.22
C VAL A 58 10.64 21.99 -14.10
N GLY A 59 11.73 21.74 -14.82
CA GLY A 59 12.26 22.65 -15.81
C GLY A 59 11.58 22.47 -17.16
N MET A 60 11.07 23.55 -17.75
CA MET A 60 10.53 23.54 -19.11
C MET A 60 11.14 24.65 -19.96
N ALA A 61 11.31 24.37 -21.24
CA ALA A 61 11.60 25.41 -22.23
C ALA A 61 10.39 26.34 -22.40
N PRO A 62 10.56 27.64 -22.69
CA PRO A 62 9.45 28.60 -22.76
C PRO A 62 8.35 28.19 -23.77
N SER A 63 8.74 27.62 -24.91
CA SER A 63 7.80 27.14 -25.92
C SER A 63 6.95 25.96 -25.41
N THR A 64 7.56 25.05 -24.65
CA THR A 64 6.88 23.91 -24.04
C THR A 64 5.98 24.37 -22.89
N ALA A 65 6.47 25.25 -22.02
CA ALA A 65 5.71 25.80 -20.89
C ALA A 65 4.44 26.53 -21.38
N SER A 66 4.54 27.26 -22.49
CA SER A 66 3.42 28.00 -23.08
C SER A 66 2.28 27.10 -23.57
N ILE A 67 2.58 25.88 -24.01
CA ILE A 67 1.58 24.93 -24.54
C ILE A 67 1.11 23.93 -23.48
N LEU A 68 2.05 23.38 -22.69
CA LEU A 68 1.79 22.27 -21.78
C LEU A 68 1.81 22.64 -20.30
N GLY A 69 2.21 23.87 -19.93
CA GLY A 69 2.38 24.25 -18.53
C GLY A 69 1.12 24.09 -17.70
N ILE A 70 0.01 24.70 -18.12
CA ILE A 70 -1.26 24.60 -17.40
C ILE A 70 -1.84 23.18 -17.43
N PRO A 71 -1.94 22.48 -18.59
CA PRO A 71 -2.40 21.09 -18.61
C PRO A 71 -1.58 20.17 -17.70
N PHE A 72 -0.26 20.34 -17.66
CA PHE A 72 0.63 19.55 -16.81
C PHE A 72 0.39 19.83 -15.33
N ILE A 73 0.24 21.10 -14.93
CA ILE A 73 -0.05 21.47 -13.53
C ILE A 73 -1.38 20.85 -13.08
N HIS A 74 -2.44 20.95 -13.90
CA HIS A 74 -3.74 20.36 -13.55
C HIS A 74 -3.66 18.84 -13.43
N ALA A 75 -3.05 18.15 -14.40
CA ALA A 75 -2.89 16.70 -14.33
C ALA A 75 -2.08 16.25 -13.09
N MET A 76 -1.08 17.03 -12.69
CA MET A 76 -0.31 16.77 -11.48
C MET A 76 -1.16 16.94 -10.21
N GLN A 77 -1.97 18.00 -10.13
CA GLN A 77 -2.86 18.23 -8.98
C GLN A 77 -3.96 17.17 -8.86
N GLU A 78 -4.52 16.73 -9.98
CA GLU A 78 -5.56 15.69 -10.02
C GLU A 78 -5.01 14.32 -9.61
N ASN A 79 -3.81 13.96 -10.07
CA ASN A 79 -3.26 12.63 -9.85
C ASN A 79 -2.35 12.52 -8.61
N TYR A 80 -1.80 13.65 -8.14
CA TYR A 80 -0.81 13.72 -7.06
C TYR A 80 -1.04 14.95 -6.16
N ALA A 81 -2.18 14.96 -5.44
CA ALA A 81 -2.60 16.08 -4.59
C ALA A 81 -1.57 16.51 -3.54
N ASP A 82 -0.71 15.59 -3.08
CA ASP A 82 0.31 15.85 -2.05
C ASP A 82 1.66 16.34 -2.61
N VAL A 83 1.78 16.50 -3.94
CA VAL A 83 2.96 17.06 -4.60
C VAL A 83 2.83 18.57 -4.75
N ARG A 84 3.76 19.30 -4.13
CA ARG A 84 3.94 20.75 -4.35
C ARG A 84 4.83 20.96 -5.56
N LEU A 85 4.21 21.26 -6.69
CA LEU A 85 4.89 21.49 -7.96
C LEU A 85 5.41 22.93 -8.07
N HIS A 86 6.68 23.07 -8.47
CA HIS A 86 7.29 24.34 -8.86
C HIS A 86 7.77 24.24 -10.31
N VAL A 87 7.15 24.99 -11.21
CA VAL A 87 7.57 25.05 -12.60
C VAL A 87 8.61 26.15 -12.75
N VAL A 88 9.80 25.80 -13.23
CA VAL A 88 10.85 26.75 -13.56
C VAL A 88 11.02 26.81 -15.06
N GLU A 89 11.04 28.02 -15.62
CA GLU A 89 11.52 28.22 -16.98
C GLU A 89 13.04 28.05 -16.96
N LYS A 90 13.53 26.95 -17.53
CA LYS A 90 14.96 26.74 -17.75
C LYS A 90 15.22 26.65 -19.23
N LEU A 91 15.96 27.65 -19.72
CA LEU A 91 16.59 27.60 -21.03
C LEU A 91 17.75 26.59 -20.95
N VAL A 92 17.60 25.42 -21.57
CA VAL A 92 18.76 24.58 -21.89
C VAL A 92 19.49 25.29 -23.02
N ARG A 93 20.73 25.70 -22.76
CA ARG A 93 21.67 26.22 -23.77
C ARG A 93 22.45 25.06 -24.37
#